data_AF-A0A9Q3HVC2-F1
#
_entry.id   AF-A0A9Q3HVC2-F1
#
_cell.length_a   1.000
_cell.length_b   1.000
_cell.length_c   1.000
_cell.angle_alpha   90.00
_cell.angle_beta   90.00
_cell.angle_gamma   90.00
#
_symmetry.space_group_name_H-M   'P 1'
#
loop_
_entity.id
_entity.type
_entity.pdbx_description
1 polymer ?
#
loop_
_entity_poly.entity_id
_entity_poly.type
_entity_poly.pdbx_seq_one_letter_code
_entity_poly.pdbx_strand_id
1 'polypeptide(L)'
;MGQALLKEVPKLKEWPHFSGEGEYYHLEFIRSISMIKKDFELPERLVTAIFNTLLTRLAHRWYIKLRQAHGHQSWTLWKTQIINRWANDAWRFKVETAL
;
A
#
# COMPACT_ATOMS: atom_id res chain seq x y z
N MET A 1 -23.10 14.43 5.71
CA MET A 1 -22.42 14.77 4.44
C MET A 1 -21.48 13.63 3.99
N GLY A 2 -21.95 12.39 3.84
CA GLY A 2 -21.04 11.21 3.73
C GLY A 2 -21.12 10.39 2.45
N GLN A 3 -22.03 10.69 1.52
CA GLN A 3 -22.26 9.85 0.33
C GLN A 3 -21.72 10.44 -0.98
N ALA A 4 -21.35 11.71 -1.00
CA ALA A 4 -20.86 12.39 -2.21
C ALA A 4 -19.40 12.02 -2.54
N LEU A 5 -18.52 11.99 -1.53
CA LEU A 5 -17.09 11.74 -1.72
C LEU A 5 -16.78 10.35 -2.29
N LEU A 6 -17.59 9.33 -1.97
CA LEU A 6 -17.43 7.97 -2.50
C LEU A 6 -17.61 7.87 -4.02
N LYS A 7 -18.37 8.79 -4.63
CA LYS A 7 -18.54 8.86 -6.09
C LYS A 7 -17.35 9.49 -6.80
N GLU A 8 -16.54 10.26 -6.07
CA GLU A 8 -15.35 10.94 -6.58
C GLU A 8 -14.07 10.12 -6.37
N VAL A 9 -14.13 9.06 -5.55
CA VAL A 9 -13.02 8.12 -5.38
C VAL A 9 -12.63 7.55 -6.74
N PRO A 10 -11.34 7.62 -7.14
CA PRO A 10 -10.87 7.03 -8.37
C PRO A 10 -11.30 5.57 -8.45
N LYS A 11 -11.76 5.13 -9.63
CA LYS A 11 -12.12 3.73 -9.82
C LYS A 11 -10.90 2.88 -9.56
N LEU A 12 -11.09 1.65 -9.08
CA LEU A 12 -9.99 0.74 -8.73
C LEU A 12 -8.90 0.60 -9.81
N LYS A 13 -9.29 0.69 -11.08
CA LYS A 13 -8.39 0.68 -12.25
C LYS A 13 -7.44 1.88 -12.35
N GLU A 14 -7.76 3.00 -11.70
CA GLU A 14 -7.01 4.25 -11.68
C GLU A 14 -6.04 4.32 -10.50
N TRP A 15 -6.13 3.37 -9.57
CA TRP A 15 -5.21 3.28 -8.45
C TRP A 15 -3.86 2.73 -8.92
N PRO A 16 -2.77 3.09 -8.25
CA PRO A 16 -1.46 2.56 -8.59
C PRO A 16 -1.44 1.05 -8.36
N HIS A 17 -0.76 0.31 -9.24
CA HIS A 17 -0.57 -1.13 -9.09
C HIS A 17 0.88 -1.42 -8.75
N PHE A 18 1.13 -2.42 -7.90
CA PHE A 18 2.48 -2.77 -7.45
C PHE A 18 2.78 -4.25 -7.71
N SER A 19 3.76 -4.51 -8.57
CA SER A 19 4.19 -5.87 -8.93
C SER A 19 5.24 -6.45 -7.97
N GLY A 20 5.92 -5.60 -7.21
CA GLY A 20 7.07 -5.99 -6.40
C GLY A 20 8.38 -6.14 -7.19
N GLU A 21 8.43 -5.61 -8.41
CA GLU A 21 9.60 -5.62 -9.29
C GLU A 21 10.10 -4.18 -9.51
N GLY A 22 11.43 -3.98 -9.46
CA GLY A 22 12.07 -2.67 -9.58
C GLY A 22 12.31 -1.96 -8.24
N GLU A 23 13.37 -1.16 -8.17
CA GLU A 23 13.71 -0.38 -6.97
C GLU A 23 12.81 0.86 -6.86
N TYR A 24 12.60 1.35 -5.64
CA TYR A 24 11.88 2.62 -5.32
C TYR A 24 10.37 2.70 -5.63
N TYR A 25 9.78 1.77 -6.39
CA TYR A 25 8.34 1.77 -6.68
C TYR A 25 7.43 1.59 -5.45
N HIS A 26 7.93 0.94 -4.39
CA HIS A 26 7.12 0.63 -3.21
C HIS A 26 6.77 1.86 -2.37
N LEU A 27 7.66 2.87 -2.31
CA LEU A 27 7.39 4.11 -1.57
C LEU A 27 6.37 4.99 -2.26
N GLU A 28 6.52 5.18 -3.57
CA GLU A 28 5.58 5.96 -4.38
C GLU A 28 4.19 5.30 -4.38
N PHE A 29 4.14 3.97 -4.39
CA PHE A 29 2.90 3.21 -4.22
C PHE A 29 2.25 3.46 -2.84
N ILE A 30 3.01 3.35 -1.73
CA ILE A 30 2.50 3.63 -0.38
C ILE A 30 2.02 5.08 -0.24
N ARG A 31 2.81 6.03 -0.77
CA ARG A 31 2.51 7.46 -0.74
C ARG A 31 1.22 7.74 -1.48
N SER A 32 1.08 7.23 -2.70
CA SER A 32 -0.11 7.39 -3.53
C SER A 32 -1.37 6.86 -2.86
N ILE A 33 -1.33 5.65 -2.28
CA ILE A 33 -2.46 5.10 -1.52
C ILE A 33 -2.78 5.95 -0.29
N SER A 34 -1.75 6.46 0.39
CA SER A 34 -1.93 7.30 1.59
C SER A 34 -2.53 8.67 1.24
N MET A 35 -2.19 9.25 0.09
CA MET A 35 -2.79 10.48 -0.43
C MET A 35 -4.26 10.24 -0.77
N ILE A 36 -4.59 9.21 -1.55
CA ILE A 36 -5.99 8.87 -1.88
C ILE A 36 -6.80 8.60 -0.61
N LYS A 37 -6.25 7.88 0.37
CA LYS A 37 -6.92 7.67 1.66
C LYS A 37 -7.21 8.99 2.36
N LYS A 38 -6.29 9.95 2.33
CA LYS A 38 -6.42 11.25 3.00
C LYS A 38 -7.42 12.16 2.27
N ASP A 39 -7.27 12.28 0.95
CA ASP A 39 -8.05 13.18 0.11
C ASP A 39 -9.53 12.79 0.06
N PHE A 40 -9.82 11.49 0.12
CA PHE A 40 -11.19 10.96 0.11
C PHE A 40 -11.68 10.46 1.48
N GLU A 41 -10.93 10.73 2.55
CA GLU A 41 -11.24 10.29 3.92
C GLU A 41 -11.63 8.81 4.03
N LEU A 42 -10.92 7.94 3.30
CA LEU A 42 -11.33 6.55 3.15
C LEU A 42 -11.20 5.76 4.46
N PRO A 43 -12.21 4.93 4.79
CA PRO A 43 -12.12 4.01 5.91
C PRO A 43 -10.93 3.06 5.73
N GLU A 44 -10.19 2.79 6.80
CA GLU A 44 -9.03 1.90 6.74
C GLU A 44 -9.39 0.50 6.23
N ARG A 45 -10.55 -0.02 6.64
CA ARG A 45 -11.10 -1.30 6.16
C ARG A 45 -11.27 -1.36 4.65
N LEU A 46 -11.59 -0.23 4.01
CA LEU A 46 -11.75 -0.16 2.56
C LEU A 46 -10.37 -0.22 1.89
N VAL A 47 -9.43 0.57 2.39
CA VAL A 47 -8.04 0.60 1.92
C VAL A 47 -7.41 -0.80 2.00
N THR A 48 -7.58 -1.50 3.12
CA THR A 48 -7.01 -2.86 3.28
C THR A 48 -7.74 -3.93 2.46
N ALA A 49 -9.02 -3.72 2.11
CA ALA A 49 -9.77 -4.61 1.23
C ALA A 49 -9.35 -4.46 -0.24
N ILE A 50 -9.24 -3.23 -0.74
CA ILE A 50 -8.79 -2.95 -2.11
C ILE A 50 -7.30 -3.23 -2.29
N PHE A 51 -6.50 -3.12 -1.22
CA PHE A 51 -5.06 -3.34 -1.27
C PHE A 51 -4.67 -4.67 -1.94
N ASN A 52 -5.40 -5.76 -1.67
CA ASN A 52 -5.17 -7.05 -2.34
C ASN A 52 -5.18 -6.95 -3.87
N THR A 53 -6.12 -6.16 -4.42
CA THR A 53 -6.35 -6.03 -5.86
C THR A 53 -5.32 -5.12 -6.55
N LEU A 54 -4.65 -4.26 -5.78
CA LEU A 54 -3.60 -3.36 -6.28
C LEU A 54 -2.24 -4.06 -6.40
N LEU A 55 -2.09 -5.20 -5.73
CA LEU A 55 -0.88 -5.99 -5.78
C LEU A 55 -0.94 -6.96 -6.96
N THR A 56 0.17 -7.07 -7.68
CA THR A 56 0.32 -7.98 -8.82
C THR A 56 1.57 -8.84 -8.66
N ARG A 57 1.69 -9.90 -9.47
CA ARG A 57 2.87 -10.77 -9.58
C ARG A 57 3.49 -11.22 -8.24
N LEU A 58 4.69 -10.75 -7.91
CA LEU A 58 5.46 -11.15 -6.72
C LEU A 58 4.84 -10.57 -5.45
N ALA A 59 4.41 -9.30 -5.50
CA ALA A 59 3.79 -8.63 -4.36
C ALA A 59 2.45 -9.27 -3.97
N HIS A 60 1.64 -9.67 -4.95
CA HIS A 60 0.37 -10.38 -4.68
C HIS A 60 0.61 -11.72 -3.99
N ARG A 61 1.58 -12.52 -4.46
CA ARG A 61 1.93 -13.80 -3.85
C ARG A 61 2.45 -13.65 -2.42
N TRP A 62 3.26 -12.62 -2.16
CA TRP A 62 3.71 -12.29 -0.81
C TRP A 62 2.55 -11.89 0.10
N TYR A 63 1.64 -11.05 -0.39
CA TYR A 63 0.50 -10.57 0.39
C TYR A 63 -0.44 -11.69 0.83
N ILE A 64 -0.79 -12.60 -0.08
CA ILE A 64 -1.65 -13.75 0.26
C ILE A 64 -1.03 -14.56 1.40
N LYS A 65 0.27 -14.86 1.33
CA LYS A 65 0.98 -15.61 2.37
C LYS A 65 0.96 -14.87 3.71
N LEU A 66 1.24 -13.57 3.72
CA LEU A 66 1.27 -12.80 4.97
C LEU A 66 -0.14 -12.64 5.57
N ARG A 67 -1.15 -12.44 4.72
CA ARG A 67 -2.56 -12.33 5.15
C ARG A 67 -3.10 -13.64 5.72
N GLN A 68 -2.70 -14.78 5.16
CA GLN A 68 -3.03 -16.09 5.73
C GLN A 68 -2.41 -16.31 7.11
N ALA A 69 -1.18 -15.83 7.32
CA ALA A 69 -0.47 -15.99 8.59
C ALA A 69 -0.96 -15.02 9.70
N HIS A 70 -1.30 -13.77 9.34
CA HIS A 70 -1.57 -12.71 10.33
C HIS A 70 -3.02 -12.18 10.30
N GLY A 71 -3.87 -12.66 9.40
CA GLY A 71 -5.27 -12.22 9.31
C GLY A 71 -5.44 -10.77 8.83
N HIS A 72 -6.52 -10.12 9.29
CA HIS A 72 -6.77 -8.72 8.97
C HIS A 72 -5.85 -7.81 9.79
N GLN A 73 -5.17 -6.89 9.12
CA GLN A 73 -4.16 -6.01 9.70
C GLN A 73 -4.37 -4.57 9.25
N SER A 74 -3.94 -3.62 10.09
CA SER A 74 -4.07 -2.19 9.83
C SER A 74 -3.22 -1.73 8.64
N TRP A 75 -3.61 -0.61 8.02
CA TRP A 75 -2.84 -0.03 6.91
C TRP A 75 -1.41 0.32 7.34
N THR A 76 -1.24 0.79 8.57
CA THR A 76 0.09 1.08 9.14
C THR A 76 0.98 -0.16 9.16
N LEU A 77 0.45 -1.32 9.58
CA LEU A 77 1.22 -2.55 9.59
C LEU A 77 1.59 -3.00 8.17
N TRP A 78 0.68 -2.86 7.20
CA TRP A 78 0.97 -3.16 5.79
C TRP A 78 2.09 -2.30 5.22
N LYS A 79 2.11 -0.99 5.51
CA LYS A 79 3.21 -0.10 5.09
C LYS A 79 4.55 -0.59 5.61
N THR A 80 4.63 -0.90 6.91
CA THR A 80 5.86 -1.41 7.52
C THR A 80 6.31 -2.71 6.89
N GLN A 81 5.38 -3.63 6.62
CA GLN A 81 5.68 -4.92 5.99
C GLN A 81 6.17 -4.77 4.54
N ILE A 82 5.57 -3.87 3.76
CA ILE A 82 6.04 -3.56 2.39
C ILE A 82 7.44 -2.95 2.45
N ILE A 83 7.66 -1.96 3.31
CA ILE A 83 8.98 -1.34 3.49
C ILE A 83 10.00 -2.42 3.88
N ASN A 84 9.72 -3.24 4.89
CA ASN A 84 10.65 -4.29 5.32
C ASN A 84 10.98 -5.30 4.22
N ARG A 85 10.01 -5.61 3.34
CA ARG A 85 10.18 -6.60 2.27
C ARG A 85 10.92 -6.08 1.05
N TRP A 86 10.71 -4.82 0.67
CA TRP A 86 11.23 -4.23 -0.58
C TRP A 86 12.26 -3.11 -0.39
N ALA A 87 12.53 -2.68 0.85
CA ALA A 87 13.70 -1.88 1.15
C ALA A 87 14.98 -2.73 0.97
N ASN A 88 15.92 -2.22 0.18
CA ASN A 88 17.29 -2.73 0.19
C ASN A 88 18.09 -2.06 1.33
N ASP A 89 19.20 -2.68 1.75
CA ASP A 89 19.99 -2.17 2.88
C ASP A 89 20.58 -0.78 2.62
N ALA A 90 20.89 -0.46 1.37
CA ALA A 90 21.33 0.87 0.95
C ALA A 90 20.24 1.95 1.15
N TRP A 91 18.97 1.60 0.94
CA TRP A 91 17.82 2.48 1.20
C TRP A 91 17.62 2.70 2.70
N ARG A 92 17.72 1.63 3.50
CA ARG A 92 17.60 1.73 4.96
C ARG A 92 18.66 2.67 5.52
N PHE A 93 19.90 2.48 5.06
CA PHE A 93 21.00 3.37 5.40
C PHE A 93 20.70 4.83 5.03
N LYS A 94 20.27 5.11 3.79
CA LYS A 94 19.93 6.48 3.35
C LYS A 94 18.79 7.12 4.14
N VAL A 95 17.77 6.35 4.52
CA VAL A 95 16.65 6.87 5.34
C VAL A 95 17.09 7.13 6.77
N GLU A 96 17.91 6.25 7.35
CA GLU A 96 18.49 6.43 8.68
C GLU A 96 19.47 7.62 8.73
N THR A 97 20.21 7.90 7.65
CA THR A 97 21.11 9.07 7.57
C THR A 97 20.40 10.38 7.18
N ALA A 98 19.13 10.34 6.76
CA ALA A 98 18.36 11.52 6.37
C ALA A 98 17.52 12.10 7.53
N LEU A 99 17.70 11.58 8.75
CA LEU A 99 17.16 12.08 10.03
C LEU A 99 18.27 12.75 10.85
#